data_AF-A0A2S3R1Y9-F1
#
_entry.id   AF-A0A2S3R1Y9-F1
#
_cell.length_a   1.000
_cell.length_b   1.000
_cell.length_c   1.000
_cell.angle_alpha   90.00
_cell.angle_beta   90.00
_cell.angle_gamma   90.00
#
_symmetry.space_group_name_H-M   'P 1'
#
loop_
_entity.id
_entity.type
_entity.pdbx_description
1 polymer ?
#
loop_
_entity_poly.entity_id
_entity_poly.type
_entity_poly.pdbx_seq_one_letter_code
_entity_poly.pdbx_strand_id
1 'polypeptide(L)'
;MHNITQSSKHIIVPVTLAMHSTVTDIDTAADGLNELLRGSVDAGFIADYKFVTTNNETVTSSADPQEGELFEGPIAINTFLYPDSISPDVETKLVWVTAGESLNSCSFDWYFDKNVAADQFEKDKRVVPLGETQCHFFAYQVEANKTNEEINEEIDAFYADNSVSREFNEHSLVSGFPFSSEGWLAVVAEHQKKTVYCNSVES
;
A
#
# COMPACT_ATOMS: atom_id res chain seq x y z
N MET A 1 31.76 -25.50 -15.89
CA MET A 1 32.16 -26.23 -14.67
C MET A 1 32.19 -25.19 -13.56
N HIS A 2 31.38 -25.36 -12.51
CA HIS A 2 31.19 -24.35 -11.45
C HIS A 2 32.53 -23.86 -10.90
N ASN A 3 32.72 -22.55 -10.76
CA ASN A 3 33.97 -21.96 -10.29
C ASN A 3 34.16 -22.07 -8.75
N ILE A 4 33.61 -23.12 -8.15
CA ILE A 4 33.73 -23.41 -6.72
C ILE A 4 35.11 -24.02 -6.52
N THR A 5 36.02 -23.25 -5.93
CA THR A 5 37.41 -23.65 -5.69
C THR A 5 37.60 -24.01 -4.22
N GLN A 6 38.19 -25.18 -3.97
CA GLN A 6 38.44 -25.66 -2.62
C GLN A 6 39.27 -24.64 -1.82
N SER A 7 38.89 -24.43 -0.55
CA SER A 7 39.57 -23.51 0.38
C SER A 7 39.70 -22.06 -0.10
N SER A 8 38.78 -21.61 -0.96
CA SER A 8 38.74 -20.23 -1.47
C SER A 8 37.61 -19.43 -0.84
N LYS A 9 37.75 -18.09 -0.86
CA LYS A 9 36.69 -17.19 -0.37
C LYS A 9 35.67 -16.93 -1.49
N HIS A 10 34.40 -16.95 -1.12
CA HIS A 10 33.29 -16.61 -2.01
C HIS A 10 32.43 -15.52 -1.34
N ILE A 11 31.77 -14.69 -2.14
CA ILE A 11 30.87 -13.64 -1.65
C ILE A 11 29.45 -14.22 -1.57
N ILE A 12 28.74 -13.97 -0.47
CA ILE A 12 27.31 -14.24 -0.35
C ILE A 12 26.56 -12.95 -0.68
N VAL A 13 25.69 -13.00 -1.70
CA VAL A 13 24.85 -11.87 -2.10
C VAL A 13 23.39 -12.20 -1.73
N PRO A 14 22.76 -11.46 -0.80
CA PRO A 14 21.33 -11.57 -0.55
C PRO A 14 20.54 -11.11 -1.77
N VAL A 15 19.50 -11.87 -2.16
CA VAL A 15 18.63 -11.53 -3.29
C VAL A 15 17.17 -11.72 -2.86
N THR A 16 16.31 -10.76 -3.23
CA THR A 16 14.86 -10.90 -3.16
C THR A 16 14.34 -11.25 -4.55
N LEU A 17 13.50 -12.28 -4.62
CA LEU A 17 12.96 -12.79 -5.89
C LEU A 17 11.44 -12.94 -5.76
N ALA A 18 10.71 -12.43 -6.75
CA ALA A 18 9.30 -12.70 -6.93
C ALA A 18 9.15 -13.67 -8.10
N MET A 19 8.47 -14.79 -7.86
CA MET A 19 8.16 -15.79 -8.89
C MET A 19 6.66 -15.78 -9.15
N HIS A 20 6.28 -16.07 -10.39
CA HIS A 20 4.88 -16.17 -10.75
C HIS A 20 4.17 -17.22 -9.88
N SER A 21 2.90 -16.99 -9.54
CA SER A 21 2.11 -17.82 -8.60
C SER A 21 1.93 -19.29 -9.05
N THR A 22 2.25 -19.60 -10.31
CA THR A 22 2.26 -20.97 -10.84
C THR A 22 3.48 -21.78 -10.42
N VAL A 23 4.54 -21.14 -9.91
CA VAL A 23 5.71 -21.82 -9.35
C VAL A 23 5.39 -22.18 -7.90
N THR A 24 5.00 -23.43 -7.68
CA THR A 24 4.50 -23.89 -6.38
C THR A 24 5.53 -24.66 -5.55
N ASP A 25 6.66 -25.01 -6.14
CA ASP A 25 7.68 -25.86 -5.53
C ASP A 25 9.11 -25.35 -5.80
N ILE A 26 10.02 -25.80 -4.93
CA ILE A 26 11.43 -25.36 -4.92
C ILE A 26 12.20 -25.87 -6.13
N ASP A 27 11.85 -27.04 -6.68
CA ASP A 27 12.57 -27.63 -7.80
C ASP A 27 12.30 -26.81 -9.07
N THR A 28 11.03 -26.46 -9.32
CA THR A 28 10.65 -25.56 -10.43
C THR A 28 11.31 -24.18 -10.28
N ALA A 29 11.38 -23.65 -9.06
CA ALA A 29 12.07 -22.39 -8.77
C ALA A 29 13.57 -22.46 -9.08
N ALA A 30 14.21 -23.57 -8.68
CA ALA A 30 15.62 -23.85 -8.93
C ALA A 30 15.91 -23.98 -10.44
N ASP A 31 15.09 -24.72 -11.18
CA ASP A 31 15.25 -24.89 -12.63
C ASP A 31 15.15 -23.55 -13.36
N GLY A 32 14.17 -22.71 -13.00
CA GLY A 32 14.03 -21.37 -13.57
C GLY A 32 15.26 -20.48 -13.32
N LEU A 33 15.82 -20.51 -12.10
CA LEU A 33 17.04 -19.77 -11.78
C LEU A 33 18.28 -20.29 -12.51
N ASN A 34 18.39 -21.60 -12.69
CA ASN A 34 19.47 -22.21 -13.46
C ASN A 34 19.45 -21.76 -14.92
N GLU A 35 18.28 -21.73 -15.55
CA GLU A 35 18.13 -21.22 -16.91
C GLU A 35 18.44 -19.72 -16.99
N LEU A 36 17.94 -18.90 -16.05
CA LEU A 36 18.23 -17.47 -15.99
C LEU A 36 19.73 -17.16 -15.90
N LEU A 37 20.45 -17.89 -15.04
CA LEU A 37 21.86 -17.64 -14.76
C LEU A 37 22.81 -18.39 -15.71
N ARG A 38 22.27 -19.23 -16.60
CA ARG A 38 23.05 -20.11 -17.48
C ARG A 38 24.13 -19.37 -18.26
N GLY A 39 23.80 -18.23 -18.85
CA GLY A 39 24.76 -17.41 -19.60
C GLY A 39 25.84 -16.75 -18.74
N SER A 40 25.55 -16.51 -17.45
CA SER A 40 26.48 -15.90 -16.50
C SER A 40 27.42 -16.92 -15.88
N VAL A 41 26.99 -18.18 -15.71
CA VAL A 41 27.85 -19.28 -15.23
C VAL A 41 29.04 -19.51 -16.16
N ASP A 42 28.86 -19.31 -17.47
CA ASP A 42 29.93 -19.39 -18.47
C ASP A 42 30.96 -18.23 -18.37
N ALA A 43 30.62 -17.14 -17.65
CA ALA A 43 31.50 -16.00 -17.37
C ALA A 43 32.26 -16.14 -16.03
N GLY A 44 32.27 -17.33 -15.43
CA GLY A 44 32.99 -17.60 -14.17
C GLY A 44 32.18 -17.33 -12.90
N PHE A 45 30.87 -17.11 -13.05
CA PHE A 45 29.93 -16.95 -11.93
C PHE A 45 29.58 -18.30 -11.29
N ILE A 46 29.30 -18.29 -9.99
CA ILE A 46 28.77 -19.44 -9.26
C ILE A 46 27.29 -19.18 -9.03
N ALA A 47 26.43 -20.02 -9.60
CA ALA A 47 25.01 -20.08 -9.23
C ALA A 47 24.85 -21.19 -8.19
N ASP A 48 24.98 -20.83 -6.92
CA ASP A 48 24.62 -21.67 -5.78
C ASP A 48 23.70 -20.84 -4.89
N TYR A 49 22.52 -21.35 -4.58
CA TYR A 49 21.46 -20.60 -3.91
C TYR A 49 20.79 -21.45 -2.84
N LYS A 50 20.38 -20.77 -1.78
CA LYS A 50 19.63 -21.35 -0.68
C LYS A 50 18.34 -20.58 -0.53
N PHE A 51 17.20 -21.27 -0.67
CA PHE A 51 15.91 -20.69 -0.36
C PHE A 51 15.74 -20.61 1.17
N VAL A 52 15.67 -19.39 1.70
CA VAL A 52 15.32 -19.13 3.09
C VAL A 52 13.89 -18.61 3.09
N THR A 53 12.91 -19.50 3.29
CA THR A 53 11.50 -19.12 3.38
C THR A 53 11.23 -18.49 4.74
N THR A 54 11.41 -17.18 4.84
CA THR A 54 10.90 -16.37 5.95
C THR A 54 9.69 -15.61 5.43
N ASN A 55 8.49 -15.95 5.93
CA ASN A 55 7.20 -15.32 5.62
C ASN A 55 6.98 -15.02 4.12
N ASN A 56 6.44 -16.00 3.38
CA ASN A 56 6.11 -15.80 1.97
C ASN A 56 5.05 -14.70 1.81
N GLU A 57 5.48 -13.52 1.39
CA GLU A 57 4.60 -12.42 1.00
C GLU A 57 4.11 -12.62 -0.44
N THR A 58 2.82 -12.37 -0.68
CA THR A 58 2.27 -12.37 -2.04
C THR A 58 2.16 -10.94 -2.52
N VAL A 59 2.85 -10.62 -3.61
CA VAL A 59 2.79 -9.33 -4.30
C VAL A 59 2.06 -9.49 -5.63
N THR A 60 1.31 -8.48 -6.04
CA THR A 60 0.58 -8.46 -7.32
C THR A 60 1.04 -7.26 -8.12
N SER A 61 1.37 -7.47 -9.39
CA SER A 61 1.74 -6.37 -10.29
C SER A 61 0.54 -5.55 -10.73
N SER A 62 0.81 -4.34 -11.19
CA SER A 62 -0.09 -3.44 -11.88
C SER A 62 -0.46 -3.98 -13.28
N ALA A 63 -1.35 -3.27 -13.96
CA ALA A 63 -1.75 -3.60 -15.33
C ALA A 63 -0.66 -3.30 -16.39
N ASP A 64 0.32 -2.46 -16.06
CA ASP A 64 1.45 -2.08 -16.93
C ASP A 64 2.76 -2.15 -16.14
N PRO A 65 3.28 -3.37 -15.88
CA PRO A 65 4.33 -3.59 -14.90
C PRO A 65 5.67 -2.96 -15.30
N GLN A 66 6.27 -2.22 -14.36
CA GLN A 66 7.62 -1.67 -14.51
C GLN A 66 8.68 -2.55 -13.83
N GLU A 67 9.94 -2.41 -14.26
CA GLU A 67 11.06 -3.08 -13.60
C GLU A 67 11.16 -2.65 -12.13
N GLY A 68 11.19 -3.61 -11.22
CA GLY A 68 11.29 -3.35 -9.78
C GLY A 68 9.96 -3.19 -9.05
N GLU A 69 8.83 -3.04 -9.76
CA GLU A 69 7.50 -2.75 -9.17
C GLU A 69 7.07 -3.77 -8.10
N LEU A 70 7.37 -5.05 -8.31
CA LEU A 70 7.04 -6.13 -7.36
C LEU A 70 7.74 -6.00 -5.99
N PHE A 71 8.76 -5.15 -5.92
CA PHE A 71 9.55 -4.87 -4.73
C PHE A 71 9.49 -3.38 -4.34
N GLU A 72 8.70 -2.57 -5.06
CA GLU A 72 8.45 -1.20 -4.67
C GLU A 72 7.66 -1.19 -3.35
N GLY A 73 8.18 -0.47 -2.37
CA GLY A 73 7.48 -0.27 -1.12
C GLY A 73 6.14 0.43 -1.37
N PRO A 74 5.11 0.17 -0.54
CA PRO A 74 3.84 0.86 -0.69
C PRO A 74 4.05 2.38 -0.67
N ILE A 75 3.55 3.07 -1.69
CA ILE A 75 3.56 4.54 -1.71
C ILE A 75 2.34 5.01 -0.90
N ALA A 76 2.58 5.88 0.07
CA ALA A 76 1.52 6.47 0.87
C ALA A 76 0.82 7.62 0.16
N ILE A 77 -0.48 7.80 0.40
CA ILE A 77 -1.25 8.86 -0.25
C ILE A 77 -0.78 10.28 0.13
N ASN A 78 -0.29 10.46 1.37
CA ASN A 78 0.12 11.77 1.85
C ASN A 78 1.41 12.28 1.21
N THR A 79 2.29 11.41 0.71
CA THR A 79 3.46 11.86 -0.06
C THR A 79 3.10 12.34 -1.46
N PHE A 80 1.95 11.93 -1.99
CA PHE A 80 1.44 12.48 -3.24
C PHE A 80 0.74 13.83 -3.03
N LEU A 81 -0.16 13.90 -2.04
CA LEU A 81 -0.91 15.12 -1.77
C LEU A 81 -0.04 16.22 -1.14
N TYR A 82 0.96 15.83 -0.36
CA TYR A 82 1.87 16.71 0.38
C TYR A 82 3.31 16.19 0.30
N PRO A 83 3.98 16.31 -0.87
CA PRO A 83 5.31 15.74 -1.09
C PRO A 83 6.40 16.29 -0.16
N ASP A 84 6.21 17.50 0.36
CA ASP A 84 7.15 18.17 1.27
C ASP A 84 6.75 18.02 2.76
N SER A 85 5.78 17.17 3.08
CA SER A 85 5.29 17.00 4.47
C SER A 85 6.29 16.35 5.41
N ILE A 86 7.21 15.53 4.88
CA ILE A 86 8.27 14.88 5.65
C ILE A 86 9.61 15.14 4.95
N SER A 87 10.60 15.60 5.74
CA SER A 87 11.95 15.84 5.23
C SER A 87 12.58 14.52 4.72
N PRO A 88 13.29 14.53 3.56
CA PRO A 88 13.91 13.33 3.00
C PRO A 88 14.99 12.72 3.91
N ASP A 89 15.51 13.48 4.87
CA ASP A 89 16.52 13.02 5.83
C ASP A 89 15.92 12.34 7.06
N VAL A 90 14.58 12.26 7.17
CA VAL A 90 13.90 11.66 8.30
C VAL A 90 13.54 10.21 7.99
N GLU A 91 13.88 9.31 8.90
CA GLU A 91 13.46 7.92 8.81
C GLU A 91 11.94 7.83 8.95
N THR A 92 11.31 7.05 8.07
CA THR A 92 9.85 6.92 8.02
C THR A 92 9.39 5.48 8.13
N LYS A 93 8.13 5.32 8.51
CA LYS A 93 7.41 4.05 8.54
C LYS A 93 6.04 4.23 7.89
N LEU A 94 5.48 3.14 7.38
CA LEU A 94 4.14 3.12 6.83
C LEU A 94 3.15 2.60 7.87
N VAL A 95 1.96 3.17 7.85
CA VAL A 95 0.77 2.64 8.51
C VAL A 95 -0.35 2.51 7.50
N TRP A 96 -1.24 1.55 7.71
CA TRP A 96 -2.40 1.27 6.86
C TRP A 96 -3.65 1.76 7.55
N VAL A 97 -4.41 2.62 6.88
CA VAL A 97 -5.56 3.31 7.45
C VAL A 97 -6.85 2.73 6.88
N THR A 98 -7.80 2.43 7.75
CA THR A 98 -9.19 2.13 7.43
C THR A 98 -10.04 3.27 7.97
N ALA A 99 -10.76 3.98 7.10
CA ALA A 99 -11.51 5.16 7.52
C ALA A 99 -12.93 5.15 6.96
N GLY A 100 -13.84 5.87 7.61
CA GLY A 100 -15.24 6.05 7.22
C GLY A 100 -15.61 7.52 7.26
N GLU A 101 -16.20 8.04 6.20
CA GLU A 101 -16.75 9.39 6.09
C GLU A 101 -18.26 9.30 5.91
N SER A 102 -19.02 10.04 6.71
CA SER A 102 -20.50 10.06 6.71
C SER A 102 -21.10 11.43 6.42
N LEU A 103 -20.31 12.37 5.90
CA LEU A 103 -20.60 13.79 5.64
C LEU A 103 -20.79 14.64 6.91
N ASN A 104 -21.18 14.01 8.01
CA ASN A 104 -21.38 14.64 9.32
C ASN A 104 -20.33 14.22 10.34
N SER A 105 -19.60 13.14 10.07
CA SER A 105 -18.57 12.62 10.95
C SER A 105 -17.61 11.73 10.17
N CYS A 106 -16.35 11.76 10.57
CA CYS A 106 -15.33 10.85 10.13
C CYS A 106 -14.86 9.97 11.30
N SER A 107 -14.38 8.78 10.97
CA SER A 107 -13.73 7.86 11.91
C SER A 107 -12.64 7.10 11.18
N PHE A 108 -11.58 6.72 11.89
CA PHE A 108 -10.54 5.88 11.33
C PHE A 108 -9.91 4.99 12.40
N ASP A 109 -9.29 3.92 11.92
CA ASP A 109 -8.33 3.09 12.63
C ASP A 109 -7.08 2.93 11.75
N TRP A 110 -5.93 2.65 12.34
CA TRP A 110 -4.71 2.37 11.60
C TRP A 110 -3.89 1.22 12.20
N TYR A 111 -3.09 0.60 11.33
CA TYR A 111 -2.34 -0.60 11.65
C TYR A 111 -0.94 -0.57 11.04
N PHE A 112 0.04 -1.18 11.72
CA PHE A 112 1.36 -1.41 11.13
C PHE A 112 1.35 -2.54 10.09
N ASP A 113 0.43 -3.49 10.21
CA ASP A 113 0.31 -4.65 9.32
C ASP A 113 -0.80 -4.43 8.28
N LYS A 114 -0.44 -4.54 7.00
CA LYS A 114 -1.36 -4.37 5.87
C LYS A 114 -2.51 -5.38 5.89
N ASN A 115 -2.21 -6.65 6.20
CA ASN A 115 -3.20 -7.72 6.13
C ASN A 115 -4.25 -7.55 7.24
N VAL A 116 -3.82 -7.13 8.43
CA VAL A 116 -4.73 -6.81 9.54
C VAL A 116 -5.66 -5.65 9.14
N ALA A 117 -5.11 -4.60 8.53
CA ALA A 117 -5.90 -3.46 8.06
C ALA A 117 -6.86 -3.84 6.92
N ALA A 118 -6.41 -4.65 5.96
CA ALA A 118 -7.25 -5.14 4.88
C ALA A 118 -8.41 -6.01 5.38
N ASP A 119 -8.13 -6.91 6.34
CA ASP A 119 -9.15 -7.72 7.00
C ASP A 119 -10.17 -6.85 7.76
N GLN A 120 -9.73 -5.74 8.37
CA GLN A 120 -10.65 -4.79 8.99
C GLN A 120 -11.50 -4.07 7.94
N PHE A 121 -10.89 -3.56 6.87
CA PHE A 121 -11.61 -2.89 5.79
C PHE A 121 -12.71 -3.78 5.18
N GLU A 122 -12.43 -5.07 4.97
CA GLU A 122 -13.43 -6.04 4.49
C GLU A 122 -14.56 -6.30 5.48
N LYS A 123 -14.34 -6.13 6.79
CA LYS A 123 -15.41 -6.17 7.80
C LYS A 123 -16.24 -4.89 7.75
N ASP A 124 -15.59 -3.74 7.64
CA ASP A 124 -16.25 -2.43 7.62
C ASP A 124 -17.21 -2.32 6.42
N LYS A 125 -16.81 -2.82 5.24
CA LYS A 125 -17.67 -2.91 4.05
C LYS A 125 -18.99 -3.64 4.30
N ARG A 126 -19.06 -4.57 5.26
CA ARG A 126 -20.27 -5.35 5.54
C ARG A 126 -21.26 -4.62 6.44
N VAL A 127 -20.79 -3.60 7.16
CA VAL A 127 -21.56 -2.86 8.16
C VAL A 127 -21.77 -1.39 7.80
N VAL A 128 -21.12 -0.91 6.73
CA VAL A 128 -21.25 0.48 6.27
C VAL A 128 -22.72 0.82 5.94
N PRO A 129 -23.28 1.89 6.52
CA PRO A 129 -24.60 2.39 6.13
C PRO A 129 -24.58 2.83 4.67
N LEU A 130 -25.42 2.22 3.84
CA LEU A 130 -25.53 2.60 2.44
C LEU A 130 -26.23 3.97 2.30
N GLY A 131 -25.71 4.82 1.41
CA GLY A 131 -26.36 6.06 0.97
C GLY A 131 -25.61 7.33 1.33
N GLU A 132 -24.98 7.42 2.50
CA GLU A 132 -24.29 8.64 2.96
C GLU A 132 -22.90 8.37 3.55
N THR A 133 -22.44 7.11 3.55
CA THR A 133 -21.13 6.75 4.09
C THR A 133 -20.21 6.17 3.01
N GLN A 134 -18.95 6.59 3.04
CA GLN A 134 -17.85 6.06 2.23
C GLN A 134 -16.71 5.60 3.15
N CYS A 135 -16.33 4.34 3.01
CA CYS A 135 -15.13 3.77 3.60
C CYS A 135 -13.94 3.95 2.66
N HIS A 136 -12.77 4.20 3.24
CA HIS A 136 -11.50 4.34 2.55
C HIS A 136 -10.45 3.39 3.13
N PHE A 137 -9.56 2.90 2.26
CA PHE A 137 -8.38 2.15 2.64
C PHE A 137 -7.16 2.67 1.88
N PHE A 138 -6.12 3.05 2.60
CA PHE A 138 -4.90 3.64 2.03
C PHE A 138 -3.69 3.46 2.96
N ALA A 139 -2.48 3.56 2.39
CA ALA A 139 -1.25 3.66 3.16
C ALA A 139 -0.96 5.13 3.50
N TYR A 140 -0.44 5.38 4.69
CA TYR A 140 -0.04 6.69 5.19
C TYR A 140 1.39 6.61 5.73
N GLN A 141 2.25 7.55 5.35
CA GLN A 141 3.66 7.60 5.76
C GLN A 141 3.82 8.56 6.93
N VAL A 142 4.49 8.11 7.99
CA VAL A 142 4.79 8.88 9.19
C VAL A 142 6.27 8.80 9.53
N GLU A 143 6.76 9.78 10.29
CA GLU A 143 8.11 9.70 10.86
C GLU A 143 8.22 8.49 11.80
N ALA A 144 9.35 7.78 11.73
CA ALA A 144 9.52 6.50 12.43
C ALA A 144 9.44 6.64 13.95
N ASN A 145 9.87 7.78 14.49
CA ASN A 145 9.90 8.11 15.92
C ASN A 145 8.56 8.60 16.49
N LYS A 146 7.54 8.87 15.66
CA LYS A 146 6.23 9.32 16.15
C LYS A 146 5.58 8.27 17.04
N THR A 147 5.01 8.75 18.13
CA THR A 147 4.16 8.01 19.07
C THR A 147 2.81 7.68 18.43
N ASN A 148 2.08 6.74 19.03
CA ASN A 148 0.77 6.36 18.51
C ASN A 148 -0.24 7.51 18.58
N GLU A 149 -0.14 8.37 19.60
CA GLU A 149 -0.96 9.57 19.76
C GLU A 149 -0.66 10.59 18.64
N GLU A 150 0.61 10.86 18.35
CA GLU A 150 0.98 11.78 17.25
C GLU A 150 0.52 11.25 15.88
N ILE A 151 0.62 9.93 15.66
CA ILE A 151 0.11 9.28 14.44
C ILE A 151 -1.41 9.45 14.34
N ASN A 152 -2.15 9.25 15.45
CA ASN A 152 -3.60 9.46 15.49
C ASN A 152 -3.97 10.90 15.10
N GLU A 153 -3.35 11.89 15.75
CA GLU A 153 -3.67 13.31 15.50
C GLU A 153 -3.39 13.72 14.05
N GLU A 154 -2.30 13.22 13.47
CA GLU A 154 -1.93 13.51 12.09
C GLU A 154 -2.91 12.88 11.09
N ILE A 155 -3.27 11.61 11.27
CA ILE A 155 -4.21 10.92 10.38
C ILE A 155 -5.61 11.53 10.48
N ASP A 156 -6.04 11.91 11.69
CA ASP A 156 -7.33 12.58 11.90
C ASP A 156 -7.41 13.89 11.11
N ALA A 157 -6.38 14.75 11.26
CA ALA A 157 -6.31 16.01 10.54
C ALA A 157 -6.25 15.80 9.02
N PHE A 158 -5.38 14.89 8.55
CA PHE A 158 -5.26 14.56 7.14
C PHE A 158 -6.59 14.09 6.56
N TYR A 159 -7.28 13.16 7.25
CA TYR A 159 -8.49 12.57 6.73
C TYR A 159 -9.65 13.57 6.73
N ALA A 160 -9.78 14.38 7.79
CA ALA A 160 -10.79 15.46 7.84
C ALA A 160 -10.65 16.46 6.67
N ASP A 161 -9.42 16.78 6.27
CA ASP A 161 -9.16 17.71 5.17
C ASP A 161 -9.37 17.10 3.77
N ASN A 162 -9.28 15.77 3.65
CA ASN A 162 -9.17 15.10 2.34
C ASN A 162 -10.27 14.09 2.03
N SER A 163 -11.04 13.61 3.01
CA SER A 163 -12.02 12.51 2.83
C SER A 163 -13.08 12.79 1.75
N VAL A 164 -13.36 14.06 1.48
CA VAL A 164 -14.32 14.54 0.48
C VAL A 164 -13.66 15.29 -0.68
N SER A 165 -12.33 15.32 -0.75
CA SER A 165 -11.60 15.96 -1.86
C SER A 165 -11.57 15.04 -3.08
N ARG A 166 -11.49 15.66 -4.27
CA ARG A 166 -11.41 14.90 -5.52
C ARG A 166 -10.07 14.20 -5.63
N GLU A 167 -9.01 14.92 -5.29
CA GLU A 167 -7.62 14.50 -5.38
C GLU A 167 -7.35 13.24 -4.56
N PHE A 168 -7.97 13.11 -3.37
CA PHE A 168 -7.89 11.92 -2.55
C PHE A 168 -8.72 10.77 -3.11
N ASN A 169 -9.99 11.03 -3.45
CA ASN A 169 -10.94 9.98 -3.85
C ASN A 169 -10.65 9.36 -5.21
N GLU A 170 -10.12 10.12 -6.16
CA GLU A 170 -9.78 9.63 -7.51
C GLU A 170 -8.38 8.99 -7.58
N HIS A 171 -7.59 9.03 -6.50
CA HIS A 171 -6.23 8.51 -6.51
C HIS A 171 -6.19 6.97 -6.48
N SER A 172 -5.29 6.38 -7.26
CA SER A 172 -5.13 4.91 -7.34
C SER A 172 -4.63 4.26 -6.05
N LEU A 173 -4.06 5.05 -5.13
CA LEU A 173 -3.59 4.61 -3.81
C LEU A 173 -4.70 4.55 -2.76
N VAL A 174 -5.91 5.02 -3.09
CA VAL A 174 -7.06 5.04 -2.19
C VAL A 174 -8.12 4.08 -2.73
N SER A 175 -8.48 3.09 -1.91
CA SER A 175 -9.60 2.20 -2.21
C SER A 175 -10.86 2.71 -1.53
N GLY A 176 -11.91 2.98 -2.30
CA GLY A 176 -13.20 3.45 -1.81
C GLY A 176 -14.30 2.38 -1.85
N PHE A 177 -15.24 2.41 -0.90
CA PHE A 177 -16.47 1.62 -0.89
C PHE A 177 -17.59 2.34 -0.11
N PRO A 178 -18.87 2.29 -0.50
CA PRO A 178 -19.45 1.53 -1.61
C PRO A 178 -19.42 2.27 -2.94
N PHE A 179 -19.14 3.57 -2.93
CA PHE A 179 -19.21 4.38 -4.13
C PHE A 179 -17.89 4.35 -4.91
N SER A 180 -18.01 4.47 -6.24
CA SER A 180 -16.89 4.94 -7.05
C SER A 180 -16.52 6.37 -6.64
N SER A 181 -15.31 6.82 -6.98
CA SER A 181 -14.84 8.19 -6.70
C SER A 181 -15.84 9.25 -7.21
N GLU A 182 -16.30 9.12 -8.45
CA GLU A 182 -17.32 10.02 -9.02
C GLU A 182 -18.66 9.94 -8.28
N GLY A 183 -19.08 8.72 -7.90
CA GLY A 183 -20.33 8.51 -7.17
C GLY A 183 -20.31 9.16 -5.79
N TRP A 184 -19.19 9.04 -5.08
CA TRP A 184 -19.03 9.65 -3.77
C TRP A 184 -19.05 11.17 -3.85
N LEU A 185 -18.28 11.75 -4.78
CA LEU A 185 -18.25 13.20 -4.98
C LEU A 185 -19.62 13.78 -5.38
N ALA A 186 -20.44 13.00 -6.09
CA ALA A 186 -21.83 13.38 -6.37
C ALA A 186 -22.70 13.42 -5.11
N VAL A 187 -22.55 12.43 -4.21
CA VAL A 187 -23.24 12.39 -2.91
C VAL A 187 -22.84 13.57 -2.04
N VAL A 188 -21.52 13.86 -1.94
CA VAL A 188 -20.98 15.03 -1.22
C VAL A 188 -21.60 16.33 -1.77
N ALA A 189 -21.60 16.51 -3.09
CA ALA A 189 -22.13 17.71 -3.72
C ALA A 189 -23.63 17.90 -3.51
N GLU A 190 -24.41 16.82 -3.49
CA GLU A 190 -25.84 16.87 -3.18
C GLU A 190 -26.09 17.32 -1.73
N HIS A 191 -25.32 16.76 -0.78
CA HIS A 191 -25.42 17.12 0.63
C HIS A 191 -25.09 18.60 0.87
N GLN A 192 -23.99 19.10 0.30
CA GLN A 192 -23.61 20.52 0.41
C GLN A 192 -24.70 21.47 -0.12
N LYS A 193 -25.37 21.11 -1.22
CA LYS A 193 -26.51 21.90 -1.75
C LYS A 193 -27.68 21.95 -0.77
N LYS A 194 -28.01 20.83 -0.12
CA LYS A 194 -29.11 20.77 0.88
C LYS A 194 -28.80 21.65 2.09
N THR A 195 -27.56 21.61 2.60
CA THR A 195 -27.13 22.41 3.74
C THR A 195 -27.20 23.91 3.46
N VAL A 196 -26.76 24.35 2.28
CA VAL A 196 -26.85 25.76 1.86
C VAL A 196 -28.31 26.21 1.72
N TYR A 197 -29.17 25.36 1.15
CA TYR A 197 -30.58 25.68 0.97
C TYR A 197 -31.30 25.85 2.33
N CYS A 198 -31.09 24.95 3.29
CA CYS A 198 -31.69 25.07 4.63
C CYS A 198 -31.27 26.38 5.33
N ASN A 199 -29.99 26.75 5.28
CA ASN A 199 -29.50 27.99 5.88
C ASN A 199 -30.07 29.26 5.21
N SER A 200 -30.43 29.19 3.93
CA SER A 200 -31.01 30.31 3.18
C SER A 200 -32.52 30.50 3.39
N VAL A 201 -33.23 29.49 3.89
CA VAL A 201 -34.68 29.54 4.16
C VAL A 201 -34.98 29.98 5.60
N GLU A 202 -33.99 29.89 6.50
CA GLU A 202 -34.08 30.32 7.90
C GLU A 202 -33.56 31.75 8.15
N SER A 203 -33.14 32.48 7.11
CA SER A 203 -32.69 33.89 7.16
C SER A 203 -33.71 34.85 6.56
#